data_AF-A0A2M8GBH8-F1
#
_entry.id   AF-A0A2M8GBH8-F1
#
_cell.length_a   1.000
_cell.length_b   1.000
_cell.length_c   1.000
_cell.angle_alpha   90.00
_cell.angle_beta   90.00
_cell.angle_gamma   90.00
#
_symmetry.space_group_name_H-M   'P 1'
#
loop_
_entity.id
_entity.type
_entity.pdbx_description
1 polymer ?
#
loop_
_entity_poly.entity_id
_entity_poly.type
_entity_poly.pdbx_seq_one_letter_code
_entity_poly.pdbx_strand_id
1 'polypeptide(L)'
;MDVKNTRERLDKLLVDRGLSMTRERARALIMSGAVIVGDCLVDKPGVLVPRDGEVRIRGDDNPYVSRGGLKLKGALLTFGICVKGLVVLDVGASTGGFTDCLLQEGAGKVYALDCGYGQLAWKLRQDQRVTVIERTNIRYFDGDGIHDGIDMAVIALRYFVWVIFVSNIDKLYSYTSILEPKTVG
;
A
#
# COMPACT_ATOMS: atom_id res chain seq x y z
N MET A 1 -10.49 38.32 -28.64
CA MET A 1 -10.29 37.69 -27.33
C MET A 1 -10.90 36.30 -27.41
N ASP A 2 -10.06 35.27 -27.41
CA ASP A 2 -10.49 33.88 -27.58
C ASP A 2 -11.48 33.48 -26.49
N VAL A 3 -12.61 32.93 -26.92
CA VAL A 3 -13.57 32.23 -26.07
C VAL A 3 -12.89 30.95 -25.59
N LYS A 4 -12.05 31.07 -24.55
CA LYS A 4 -11.38 29.92 -23.93
C LYS A 4 -12.46 28.96 -23.44
N ASN A 5 -12.50 27.79 -24.05
CA ASN A 5 -13.37 26.67 -23.73
C ASN A 5 -13.46 26.46 -22.20
N THR A 6 -14.55 26.92 -21.59
CA THR A 6 -14.70 27.02 -20.13
C THR A 6 -15.00 25.69 -19.46
N ARG A 7 -15.24 24.63 -20.25
CA ARG A 7 -15.52 23.29 -19.76
C ARG A 7 -14.54 22.27 -20.32
N GLU A 8 -14.22 21.28 -19.49
CA GLU A 8 -13.31 20.20 -19.83
C GLU A 8 -13.93 18.86 -19.38
N ARG A 9 -13.58 17.77 -20.05
CA ARG A 9 -14.00 16.45 -19.61
C ARG A 9 -13.39 16.13 -18.25
N LEU A 10 -14.19 15.64 -17.32
CA LEU A 10 -13.75 15.33 -15.95
C LEU A 10 -12.54 14.39 -15.94
N ASP A 11 -12.53 13.35 -16.77
CA ASP A 11 -11.40 12.41 -16.85
C ASP A 11 -10.08 13.07 -17.27
N LYS A 12 -10.14 14.08 -18.13
CA LYS A 12 -8.98 14.86 -18.54
C LYS A 12 -8.63 15.91 -17.49
N LEU A 13 -9.62 16.60 -16.92
CA LEU A 13 -9.42 17.62 -15.89
C LEU A 13 -8.70 17.06 -14.65
N LEU A 14 -9.02 15.83 -14.23
CA LEU A 14 -8.32 15.19 -13.11
C LEU A 14 -6.83 14.97 -13.39
N VAL A 15 -6.47 14.65 -14.63
CA VAL A 15 -5.05 14.48 -15.01
C VAL A 15 -4.36 15.85 -15.14
N ASP A 16 -5.01 16.79 -15.82
CA ASP A 16 -4.48 18.15 -16.03
C ASP A 16 -4.22 18.88 -14.70
N ARG A 17 -5.01 18.57 -13.65
CA ARG A 17 -4.84 19.10 -12.28
C ARG A 17 -3.94 18.26 -11.37
N GLY A 18 -3.36 17.16 -11.87
CA GLY A 18 -2.50 16.27 -11.08
C GLY A 18 -3.25 15.45 -10.02
N LEU A 19 -4.58 15.40 -10.05
CA LEU A 19 -5.40 14.58 -9.16
C LEU A 19 -5.42 13.11 -9.58
N SER A 20 -4.96 12.78 -10.79
CA SER A 20 -4.74 11.41 -11.24
C SER A 20 -3.53 11.34 -12.18
N MET A 21 -2.73 10.28 -12.03
CA MET A 21 -1.52 10.04 -12.82
C MET A 21 -1.81 9.75 -14.31
N THR A 22 -2.94 9.11 -14.61
CA THR A 22 -3.34 8.73 -15.97
C THR A 22 -4.83 8.93 -16.20
N ARG A 23 -5.24 8.98 -17.48
CA ARG A 23 -6.66 9.07 -17.83
C ARG A 23 -7.42 7.80 -17.48
N GLU A 24 -6.77 6.65 -17.56
CA GLU A 24 -7.34 5.34 -17.20
C GLU A 24 -7.65 5.29 -15.70
N ARG A 25 -6.72 5.75 -14.85
CA ARG A 25 -6.94 5.86 -13.41
C ARG A 25 -8.05 6.88 -13.09
N ALA A 26 -8.06 8.03 -13.77
CA ALA A 26 -9.10 9.04 -13.60
C ALA A 26 -10.50 8.46 -13.91
N ARG A 27 -10.63 7.70 -15.00
CA ARG A 27 -11.89 7.02 -15.35
C ARG A 27 -12.32 6.02 -14.29
N ALA A 28 -11.40 5.21 -13.78
CA ALA A 28 -11.71 4.24 -12.72
C ALA A 28 -12.20 4.93 -11.44
N LEU A 29 -11.56 6.03 -11.02
CA LEU A 29 -11.96 6.81 -9.86
C LEU A 29 -13.37 7.39 -10.04
N ILE A 30 -13.62 8.01 -11.20
CA ILE A 30 -14.95 8.54 -11.55
C ILE A 30 -15.99 7.41 -11.52
N MET A 31 -15.79 6.32 -12.26
CA MET A 31 -16.75 5.21 -12.35
C MET A 31 -16.99 4.49 -11.01
N SER A 32 -16.03 4.55 -10.09
CA SER A 32 -16.20 4.01 -8.73
C SER A 32 -16.99 4.93 -7.78
N GLY A 33 -17.44 6.09 -8.26
CA GLY A 33 -18.11 7.10 -7.42
C GLY A 33 -17.14 7.80 -6.46
N ALA A 34 -15.85 7.80 -6.76
CA ALA A 34 -14.84 8.42 -5.92
C ALA A 34 -14.63 9.91 -6.24
N VAL A 35 -15.28 10.48 -7.26
CA VAL A 35 -15.05 11.88 -7.65
C VAL A 35 -16.25 12.74 -7.32
N ILE A 36 -16.00 13.86 -6.65
CA ILE A 36 -17.00 14.87 -6.28
C ILE A 36 -16.66 16.16 -7.03
N VAL A 37 -17.67 16.77 -7.65
CA VAL A 37 -17.59 18.06 -8.32
C VAL A 37 -18.55 19.01 -7.60
N GLY A 38 -18.02 20.03 -6.92
CA GLY A 38 -18.74 20.79 -5.89
C GLY A 38 -19.21 19.86 -4.78
N ASP A 39 -20.53 19.69 -4.66
CA ASP A 39 -21.19 18.80 -3.69
C ASP A 39 -21.76 17.51 -4.32
N CYS A 40 -21.63 17.35 -5.63
CA CYS A 40 -22.24 16.24 -6.37
C CYS A 40 -21.23 15.12 -6.65
N LEU A 41 -21.62 13.88 -6.38
CA LEU A 41 -20.90 12.70 -6.87
C LEU A 41 -21.06 12.58 -8.39
N VAL A 42 -19.95 12.39 -9.09
CA VAL A 42 -19.94 12.21 -10.54
C VAL A 42 -19.35 10.85 -10.87
N ASP A 43 -20.10 10.04 -11.59
CA ASP A 43 -19.78 8.65 -11.95
C ASP A 43 -19.48 8.44 -13.44
N LYS A 44 -19.61 9.51 -14.25
CA LYS A 44 -19.42 9.50 -15.71
C LYS A 44 -18.15 10.25 -16.12
N PRO A 45 -17.14 9.57 -16.69
CA PRO A 45 -15.86 10.19 -17.02
C PRO A 45 -15.92 11.30 -18.09
N GLY A 46 -16.89 11.20 -19.00
CA GLY A 46 -17.07 12.14 -20.10
C GLY A 46 -17.85 13.42 -19.74
N VAL A 47 -18.23 13.62 -18.49
CA VAL A 47 -18.98 14.81 -18.06
C VAL A 47 -18.13 16.05 -18.25
N LEU A 48 -18.69 17.06 -18.93
CA LEU A 48 -18.08 18.37 -19.10
C LEU A 48 -18.33 19.21 -17.85
N VAL A 49 -17.25 19.52 -17.13
CA VAL A 49 -17.27 20.32 -15.90
C VAL A 49 -16.52 21.63 -16.12
N PRO A 50 -16.83 22.71 -15.38
CA PRO A 50 -16.07 23.95 -15.45
C PRO A 50 -14.59 23.70 -15.13
N ARG A 51 -13.69 24.31 -15.91
CA ARG A 51 -12.23 24.17 -15.73
C ARG A 51 -11.73 24.72 -14.40
N ASP A 52 -12.50 25.58 -13.76
CA ASP A 52 -12.31 26.20 -12.45
C ASP A 52 -13.22 25.59 -11.37
N GLY A 53 -14.07 24.62 -11.72
CA GLY A 53 -14.98 23.98 -10.77
C GLY A 53 -14.22 23.27 -9.65
N GLU A 54 -14.79 23.26 -8.44
CA GLU A 54 -14.24 22.51 -7.32
C GLU A 54 -14.34 21.01 -7.62
N VAL A 55 -13.19 20.31 -7.63
CA VAL A 55 -13.14 18.86 -7.90
C VAL A 55 -12.25 18.22 -6.85
N ARG A 56 -12.77 17.20 -6.18
CA ARG A 56 -12.09 16.44 -5.15
C ARG A 56 -12.33 14.95 -5.31
N ILE A 57 -11.36 14.13 -4.90
CA ILE A 57 -11.48 12.67 -4.96
C ILE A 57 -11.69 12.15 -3.54
N ARG A 58 -12.88 11.58 -3.30
CA ARG A 58 -13.26 10.90 -2.07
C ARG A 58 -12.36 9.67 -1.86
N GLY A 59 -11.56 9.71 -0.79
CA GLY A 59 -10.72 8.57 -0.38
C GLY A 59 -9.36 8.49 -1.07
N ASP A 60 -8.91 9.52 -1.79
CA ASP A 60 -7.54 9.60 -2.33
C ASP A 60 -6.54 10.23 -1.33
N ASP A 61 -6.97 10.48 -0.09
CA ASP A 61 -6.08 10.72 1.06
C ASP A 61 -5.39 9.42 1.51
N ASN A 62 -5.10 8.49 0.61
CA ASN A 62 -4.33 7.31 0.97
C ASN A 62 -2.86 7.75 1.08
N PRO A 63 -2.29 7.89 2.29
CA PRO A 63 -0.92 8.39 2.44
C PRO A 63 0.12 7.34 2.02
N TYR A 64 -0.32 6.13 1.65
CA TYR A 64 0.53 4.99 1.35
C TYR A 64 0.57 4.66 -0.16
N VAL A 65 1.68 4.07 -0.62
CA VAL A 65 1.88 3.65 -2.04
C VAL A 65 0.81 2.68 -2.57
N SER A 66 0.08 2.00 -1.69
CA SER A 66 -1.04 1.16 -2.07
C SER A 66 -2.11 1.12 -0.96
N ARG A 67 -3.31 0.64 -1.30
CA ARG A 67 -4.40 0.46 -0.32
C ARG A 67 -4.05 -0.55 0.79
N GLY A 68 -2.97 -1.31 0.63
CA GLY A 68 -2.46 -2.20 1.68
C GLY A 68 -2.14 -1.41 2.96
N GLY A 69 -1.55 -0.22 2.86
CA GLY A 69 -1.16 0.56 4.03
C GLY A 69 -2.34 0.91 4.95
N LEU A 70 -3.51 1.23 4.38
CA LEU A 70 -4.73 1.48 5.17
C LEU A 70 -5.16 0.26 5.99
N LYS A 71 -4.97 -0.95 5.46
CA LYS A 71 -5.30 -2.19 6.18
C LYS A 71 -4.38 -2.39 7.38
N LEU A 72 -3.07 -2.21 7.18
CA LEU A 72 -2.10 -2.33 8.26
C LEU A 72 -2.32 -1.24 9.31
N LYS A 73 -2.53 0.01 8.91
CA LYS A 73 -2.87 1.10 9.83
C LYS A 73 -4.09 0.76 10.69
N GLY A 74 -5.16 0.25 10.06
CA GLY A 74 -6.35 -0.22 10.76
C GLY A 74 -6.03 -1.31 11.79
N ALA A 75 -5.21 -2.30 11.42
CA ALA A 75 -4.79 -3.36 12.33
C ALA A 75 -3.95 -2.82 13.52
N LEU A 76 -2.95 -1.98 13.27
CA LEU A 76 -2.12 -1.39 14.32
C LEU A 76 -2.95 -0.60 15.33
N LEU A 77 -3.91 0.21 14.85
CA LEU A 77 -4.82 0.96 15.72
C LEU A 77 -5.75 0.03 16.51
N THR A 78 -6.36 -0.95 15.84
CA THR A 78 -7.34 -1.85 16.47
C THR A 78 -6.70 -2.70 17.57
N PHE A 79 -5.47 -3.15 17.36
CA PHE A 79 -4.75 -3.99 18.31
C PHE A 79 -3.82 -3.22 19.24
N GLY A 80 -3.76 -1.88 19.15
CA GLY A 80 -2.91 -1.05 20.01
C GLY A 80 -1.41 -1.31 19.83
N ILE A 81 -0.97 -1.67 18.63
CA ILE A 81 0.40 -2.09 18.34
C ILE A 81 1.25 -0.86 18.00
N CYS A 82 2.33 -0.66 18.75
CA CYS A 82 3.33 0.35 18.45
C CYS A 82 4.52 -0.28 17.72
N VAL A 83 4.85 0.25 16.53
CA VAL A 83 6.01 -0.21 15.74
C VAL A 83 7.19 0.74 15.79
N LYS A 84 7.11 1.80 16.59
CA LYS A 84 8.11 2.85 16.65
C LYS A 84 9.47 2.29 17.09
N GLY A 85 10.49 2.47 16.25
CA GLY A 85 11.86 2.01 16.49
C GLY A 85 12.09 0.52 16.23
N LEU A 86 11.06 -0.26 15.90
CA LEU A 86 11.20 -1.70 15.68
C LEU A 86 11.86 -2.02 14.33
N VAL A 87 12.54 -3.16 14.28
CA VAL A 87 12.98 -3.83 13.06
C VAL A 87 11.89 -4.83 12.64
N VAL A 88 11.28 -4.58 11.48
CA VAL A 88 10.09 -5.31 11.02
C VAL A 88 10.38 -6.07 9.73
N LEU A 89 9.92 -7.31 9.64
CA LEU A 89 9.88 -8.09 8.39
C LEU A 89 8.51 -7.94 7.72
N ASP A 90 8.46 -7.36 6.52
CA ASP A 90 7.26 -7.27 5.69
C ASP A 90 7.29 -8.38 4.63
N VAL A 91 6.51 -9.44 4.85
CA VAL A 91 6.43 -10.61 3.97
C VAL A 91 5.31 -10.42 2.94
N GLY A 92 5.70 -10.43 1.67
CA GLY A 92 4.82 -10.14 0.54
C GLY A 92 4.68 -8.64 0.30
N ALA A 93 5.78 -7.90 0.40
CA ALA A 93 5.80 -6.43 0.34
C ALA A 93 5.17 -5.87 -0.95
N SER A 94 5.27 -6.58 -2.08
CA SER A 94 4.73 -6.20 -3.38
C SER A 94 5.05 -4.74 -3.75
N THR A 95 4.04 -3.89 -3.97
CA THR A 95 4.21 -2.45 -4.23
C THR A 95 4.71 -1.65 -3.01
N GLY A 96 4.60 -2.20 -1.80
CA GLY A 96 5.14 -1.65 -0.56
C GLY A 96 4.13 -0.96 0.36
N GLY A 97 2.84 -1.26 0.24
CA GLY A 97 1.81 -0.56 1.03
C GLY A 97 2.00 -0.71 2.54
N PHE A 98 2.36 -1.91 3.00
CA PHE A 98 2.63 -2.19 4.41
C PHE A 98 3.94 -1.56 4.86
N THR A 99 5.02 -1.79 4.10
CA THR A 99 6.31 -1.11 4.29
C THR A 99 6.13 0.41 4.47
N ASP A 100 5.40 1.09 3.59
CA ASP A 100 5.16 2.55 3.69
C ASP A 100 4.41 2.92 4.98
N CYS A 101 3.41 2.13 5.36
CA CYS A 101 2.70 2.32 6.64
C CYS A 101 3.64 2.14 7.83
N LEU A 102 4.44 1.08 7.89
CA LEU A 102 5.40 0.84 8.97
C LEU A 102 6.38 2.00 9.13
N LEU A 103 6.93 2.50 8.03
CA LEU A 103 7.86 3.62 8.03
C LEU A 103 7.23 4.92 8.52
N GLN A 104 5.98 5.19 8.14
CA GLN A 104 5.23 6.36 8.60
C GLN A 104 4.82 6.26 10.07
N GLU A 105 4.54 5.05 10.57
CA GLU A 105 4.29 4.80 11.99
C GLU A 105 5.59 4.75 12.83
N GLY A 106 6.75 4.95 12.20
CA GLY A 106 8.02 5.15 12.88
C GLY A 106 8.86 3.89 13.08
N ALA A 107 8.64 2.82 12.31
CA ALA A 107 9.54 1.67 12.29
C ALA A 107 11.00 2.11 12.06
N GLY A 108 11.92 1.50 12.80
CA GLY A 108 13.35 1.79 12.73
C GLY A 108 13.97 1.21 11.47
N LYS A 109 13.54 0.00 11.08
CA LYS A 109 13.97 -0.68 9.85
C LYS A 109 12.87 -1.62 9.33
N VAL A 110 12.79 -1.78 8.03
CA VAL A 110 11.87 -2.73 7.36
C VAL A 110 12.63 -3.60 6.37
N TYR A 111 12.59 -4.91 6.57
CA TYR A 111 13.00 -5.90 5.57
C TYR A 111 11.80 -6.22 4.69
N ALA A 112 11.82 -5.74 3.45
CA ALA A 112 10.74 -5.93 2.49
C ALA A 112 11.01 -7.18 1.65
N LEU A 113 10.40 -8.31 2.04
CA LEU A 113 10.57 -9.61 1.41
C LEU A 113 9.44 -9.87 0.41
N ASP A 114 9.78 -10.24 -0.82
CA ASP A 114 8.78 -10.60 -1.85
C ASP A 114 9.32 -11.65 -2.85
N CYS A 115 8.40 -12.48 -3.36
CA CYS A 115 8.70 -13.44 -4.43
C CYS A 115 8.92 -12.74 -5.80
N GLY A 116 8.33 -11.56 -5.99
CA GLY A 116 8.45 -10.75 -7.19
C GLY A 116 9.78 -10.02 -7.29
N TYR A 117 9.96 -9.31 -8.40
CA TYR A 117 11.13 -8.49 -8.68
C TYR A 117 10.69 -7.13 -9.23
N GLY A 118 11.32 -6.05 -8.77
CA GLY A 118 11.05 -4.70 -9.26
C GLY A 118 9.68 -4.12 -8.87
N GLN A 119 8.96 -4.71 -7.90
CA GLN A 119 7.60 -4.28 -7.56
C GLN A 119 7.52 -3.14 -6.55
N LEU A 120 8.41 -3.13 -5.56
CA LEU A 120 8.46 -2.10 -4.51
C LEU A 120 8.62 -0.71 -5.11
N ALA A 121 7.81 0.24 -4.64
CA ALA A 121 7.83 1.62 -5.11
C ALA A 121 9.21 2.27 -4.94
N TRP A 122 9.61 3.08 -5.92
CA TRP A 122 10.94 3.71 -5.96
C TRP A 122 11.29 4.48 -4.68
N LYS A 123 10.34 5.26 -4.13
CA LYS A 123 10.58 6.02 -2.89
C LYS A 123 10.95 5.14 -1.70
N LEU A 124 10.41 3.92 -1.63
CA LEU A 124 10.67 2.98 -0.54
C LEU A 124 12.02 2.28 -0.74
N ARG A 125 12.38 1.97 -1.99
CA ARG A 125 13.71 1.41 -2.31
C ARG A 125 14.86 2.36 -1.95
N GLN A 126 14.59 3.66 -1.96
CA GLN A 126 15.57 4.70 -1.64
C GLN A 126 15.57 5.08 -0.15
N ASP A 127 14.60 4.61 0.64
CA ASP A 127 14.59 4.86 2.08
C ASP A 127 15.67 3.99 2.74
N GLN A 128 16.58 4.62 3.48
CA GLN A 128 17.70 3.94 4.15
C GLN A 128 17.25 2.93 5.21
N ARG A 129 16.02 3.06 5.70
CA ARG A 129 15.41 2.12 6.66
C ARG A 129 14.88 0.87 5.96
N VAL A 130 14.90 0.78 4.63
CA VAL A 130 14.36 -0.35 3.88
C VAL A 130 15.50 -1.21 3.33
N THR A 131 15.44 -2.51 3.59
CA THR A 131 16.26 -3.51 2.90
C THR A 131 15.36 -4.38 2.05
N VAL A 132 15.64 -4.45 0.75
CA VAL A 132 14.81 -5.16 -0.23
C VAL A 132 15.33 -6.58 -0.40
N ILE A 133 14.46 -7.57 -0.21
CA ILE A 133 14.74 -9.00 -0.40
C ILE A 133 13.75 -9.54 -1.44
N GLU A 134 14.15 -9.48 -2.71
CA GLU A 134 13.30 -9.87 -3.85
C GLU A 134 13.66 -11.25 -4.39
N ARG A 135 12.75 -11.83 -5.18
CA ARG A 135 12.87 -13.20 -5.73
C ARG A 135 12.99 -14.27 -4.65
N THR A 136 12.45 -14.00 -3.47
CA THR A 136 12.60 -14.85 -2.30
C THR A 136 11.22 -15.25 -1.78
N ASN A 137 10.98 -16.56 -1.75
CA ASN A 137 9.77 -17.11 -1.14
C ASN A 137 10.03 -17.39 0.33
N ILE A 138 9.23 -16.78 1.21
CA ILE A 138 9.34 -16.94 2.66
C ILE A 138 9.34 -18.41 3.12
N ARG A 139 8.68 -19.32 2.38
CA ARG A 139 8.64 -20.76 2.71
C ARG A 139 10.00 -21.44 2.67
N TYR A 140 10.92 -20.92 1.87
CA TYR A 140 12.26 -21.48 1.65
C TYR A 140 13.35 -20.48 2.05
N PHE A 141 12.97 -19.40 2.74
CA PHE A 141 13.89 -18.35 3.11
C PHE A 141 14.69 -18.77 4.35
N ASP A 142 16.00 -18.72 4.22
CA ASP A 142 16.99 -19.12 5.23
C ASP A 142 17.47 -17.95 6.09
N GLY A 143 16.97 -16.73 5.85
CA GLY A 143 17.38 -15.53 6.56
C GLY A 143 18.50 -14.74 5.88
N ASP A 144 18.99 -15.18 4.71
CA ASP A 144 20.05 -14.45 4.01
C ASP A 144 19.66 -12.98 3.71
N GLY A 145 20.61 -12.07 3.92
CA GLY A 145 20.39 -10.62 3.84
C GLY A 145 19.71 -9.97 5.05
N ILE A 146 19.34 -10.74 6.08
CA ILE A 146 18.91 -10.19 7.37
C ILE A 146 20.10 -10.17 8.33
N HIS A 147 20.39 -8.98 8.87
CA HIS A 147 21.58 -8.74 9.70
C HIS A 147 21.22 -8.23 11.10
N ASP A 148 19.98 -7.81 11.30
CA ASP A 148 19.45 -7.31 12.56
C ASP A 148 18.48 -8.33 13.16
N GLY A 149 18.30 -8.29 14.49
CA GLY A 149 17.21 -9.02 15.14
C GLY A 149 15.85 -8.47 14.69
N ILE A 150 14.91 -9.35 14.36
CA ILE A 150 13.56 -8.94 13.95
C ILE A 150 12.64 -8.94 15.17
N ASP A 151 12.05 -7.79 15.47
CA ASP A 151 11.09 -7.62 16.58
C ASP A 151 9.67 -8.09 16.19
N MET A 152 9.35 -7.99 14.90
CA MET A 152 7.99 -8.17 14.39
C MET A 152 7.98 -8.60 12.93
N ALA A 153 7.02 -9.45 12.55
CA ALA A 153 6.74 -9.77 11.17
C ALA A 153 5.28 -9.45 10.82
N VAL A 154 5.07 -8.83 9.66
CA VAL A 154 3.75 -8.66 9.06
C VAL A 154 3.69 -9.50 7.80
N ILE A 155 2.59 -10.22 7.62
CA ILE A 155 2.37 -11.06 6.45
C ILE A 155 1.09 -10.60 5.75
N ALA A 156 1.25 -10.17 4.50
CA ALA A 156 0.15 -9.78 3.65
C ALA A 156 -0.19 -10.90 2.66
N LEU A 157 -1.33 -11.58 2.87
CA LEU A 157 -1.92 -12.45 1.84
C LEU A 157 -3.06 -11.67 1.16
N ARG A 158 -3.36 -12.01 -0.10
CA ARG A 158 -4.30 -11.29 -1.00
C ARG A 158 -5.58 -10.78 -0.32
N TYR A 159 -6.11 -11.51 0.67
CA TYR A 159 -7.34 -11.18 1.40
C TYR A 159 -7.17 -11.01 2.92
N PHE A 160 -6.03 -11.36 3.51
CA PHE A 160 -5.84 -11.40 4.96
C PHE A 160 -4.59 -10.64 5.40
N VAL A 161 -4.68 -9.93 6.52
CA VAL A 161 -3.56 -9.28 7.20
C VAL A 161 -3.24 -10.09 8.44
N TRP A 162 -2.03 -10.63 8.51
CA TRP A 162 -1.53 -11.31 9.70
C TRP A 162 -0.42 -10.48 10.30
N VAL A 163 -0.55 -10.22 11.59
CA VAL A 163 0.47 -9.55 12.39
C VAL A 163 1.02 -10.56 13.38
N ILE A 164 2.32 -10.82 13.29
CA ILE A 164 3.01 -11.82 14.12
C ILE A 164 4.11 -11.09 14.89
N PHE A 165 4.04 -11.12 16.21
CA PHE A 165 5.13 -10.68 17.05
C PHE A 165 6.17 -11.78 17.14
N VAL A 166 7.42 -11.45 16.85
CA VAL A 166 8.51 -12.41 16.82
C VAL A 166 9.50 -12.00 17.89
N SER A 167 9.43 -12.64 19.06
CA SER A 167 10.41 -12.38 20.12
C SER A 167 11.74 -13.11 19.88
N ASN A 168 11.80 -14.01 18.88
CA ASN A 168 13.00 -14.71 18.40
C ASN A 168 12.69 -15.40 17.07
N ILE A 169 13.48 -15.15 16.02
CA ILE A 169 13.25 -15.63 14.65
C ILE A 169 13.31 -17.17 14.55
N ASP A 170 14.02 -17.83 15.48
CA ASP A 170 14.11 -19.29 15.54
C ASP A 170 12.73 -19.97 15.68
N LYS A 171 11.72 -19.25 16.21
CA LYS A 171 10.34 -19.75 16.33
C LYS A 171 9.47 -19.50 15.10
N LEU A 172 9.82 -18.60 14.18
CA LEU A 172 9.07 -18.44 12.93
C LEU A 172 9.11 -19.74 12.10
N TYR A 173 10.23 -20.45 12.16
CA TYR A 173 10.40 -21.79 11.58
C TYR A 173 9.53 -22.88 12.25
N SER A 174 9.04 -22.69 13.47
CA SER A 174 8.10 -23.64 14.09
C SER A 174 6.65 -23.39 13.70
N TYR A 175 6.29 -22.16 13.30
CA TYR A 175 4.90 -21.81 12.91
C TYR A 175 4.54 -22.25 11.49
N THR A 176 5.50 -22.62 10.65
CA THR A 176 5.25 -23.28 9.34
C THR A 176 4.53 -24.62 9.49
N SER A 177 4.62 -25.28 10.65
CA SER A 177 3.86 -26.50 10.96
C SER A 177 2.34 -26.27 11.16
N ILE A 178 1.89 -25.02 11.30
CA ILE A 178 0.45 -24.68 11.39
C ILE A 178 -0.15 -24.41 10.00
N LEU A 179 0.67 -24.39 8.94
CA LEU A 179 0.26 -24.09 7.56
C LEU A 179 -0.09 -25.33 6.73
N GLU A 180 -0.06 -26.54 7.30
CA GLU A 180 -0.69 -27.67 6.63
C GLU A 180 -2.21 -27.48 6.61
N PRO A 181 -2.88 -27.57 5.46
CA PRO A 181 -4.33 -27.63 5.44
C PRO A 181 -4.71 -28.88 6.22
N LYS A 182 -5.41 -28.72 7.35
CA LYS A 182 -6.15 -29.83 7.93
C LYS A 182 -7.12 -30.30 6.85
N THR A 183 -6.79 -31.39 6.19
CA THR A 183 -7.73 -32.15 5.39
C THR A 183 -8.88 -32.51 6.33
N VAL A 184 -10.02 -31.87 6.09
CA VAL A 184 -11.27 -32.24 6.73
C VAL A 184 -11.64 -33.58 6.11
N GLY A 185 -11.51 -34.65 6.90
CA GLY A 185 -12.11 -35.95 6.62
C GLY A 185 -13.60 -35.94 6.92
#